data_AF-A0A431HTQ3-F1
#
_entry.id   AF-A0A431HTQ3-F1
#
_cell.length_a   1.000
_cell.length_b   1.000
_cell.length_c   1.000
_cell.angle_alpha   90.00
_cell.angle_beta   90.00
_cell.angle_gamma   90.00
#
_symmetry.space_group_name_H-M   'P 1'
#
loop_
_entity.id
_entity.type
_entity.pdbx_description
1 polymer ?
#
loop_
_entity_poly.entity_id
_entity_poly.type
_entity_poly.pdbx_seq_one_letter_code
_entity_poly.pdbx_strand_id
1 'polypeptide(L)'
;MLKRTLLLLATLLSACTTLNTSAPKVALEKEAQWALLPILNQTETPQAGLRAEALMEASLRNAGISQLQRYPARLNQETLFEPAERKIADDAKAWAS
;
A
#
# COMPACT_ATOMS: atom_id res chain seq x y z
N MET A 1 -21.93 -33.75 19.74
CA MET A 1 -22.08 -33.56 18.27
C MET A 1 -21.95 -32.08 17.87
N LEU A 2 -22.63 -31.16 18.56
CA LEU A 2 -22.58 -29.70 18.29
C LEU A 2 -21.17 -29.09 18.21
N LYS A 3 -20.23 -29.49 19.08
CA LYS A 3 -18.82 -29.01 19.04
C LYS A 3 -18.06 -29.39 17.76
N ARG A 4 -18.31 -30.58 17.21
CA ARG A 4 -17.68 -31.03 15.95
C ARG A 4 -18.24 -30.26 14.76
N THR A 5 -19.55 -30.02 14.74
CA THR A 5 -20.22 -29.19 13.74
C THR A 5 -19.71 -27.74 13.76
N LEU A 6 -19.52 -27.17 14.96
CA LEU A 6 -19.00 -25.81 15.11
C LEU A 6 -17.55 -25.67 14.62
N LEU A 7 -16.71 -26.68 14.89
CA LEU A 7 -15.32 -26.70 14.41
C LEU A 7 -15.24 -26.80 12.88
N LEU A 8 -16.07 -27.67 12.28
CA LEU A 8 -16.20 -27.81 10.82
C LEU A 8 -16.70 -26.52 10.15
N LEU A 9 -17.63 -25.82 10.80
CA LEU A 9 -18.16 -24.54 10.29
C LEU A 9 -17.12 -23.41 10.39
N ALA A 10 -16.30 -23.39 11.43
CA ALA A 10 -15.22 -22.42 11.57
C ALA A 10 -14.15 -22.58 10.48
N THR A 11 -13.83 -23.81 10.08
CA THR A 11 -12.88 -24.07 8.98
C THR A 11 -13.40 -23.65 7.61
N LEU A 12 -14.72 -23.63 7.42
CA LEU A 12 -15.36 -23.17 6.17
C LEU A 12 -15.29 -21.64 5.99
N LEU A 13 -15.09 -20.88 7.06
CA LEU A 13 -14.96 -19.41 7.03
C LEU A 13 -13.50 -18.94 6.89
N SER A 14 -12.56 -19.84 6.64
CA SER A 14 -11.18 -19.48 6.34
C SER A 14 -11.13 -18.57 5.11
N ALA A 15 -10.85 -17.27 5.30
CA ALA A 15 -10.68 -16.32 4.22
C ALA A 15 -9.46 -16.73 3.38
N CYS A 16 -9.71 -17.20 2.15
CA CYS A 16 -8.65 -17.46 1.18
C CYS A 16 -8.04 -16.12 0.76
N THR A 17 -6.82 -15.84 1.21
CA THR A 17 -5.99 -14.78 0.64
C THR A 17 -5.12 -15.37 -0.46
N THR A 18 -4.95 -14.64 -1.55
CA THR A 18 -4.03 -15.00 -2.63
C THR A 18 -2.98 -13.92 -2.74
N LEU A 19 -1.71 -14.32 -2.80
CA LEU A 19 -0.59 -13.43 -3.01
C LEU A 19 0.13 -13.88 -4.29
N ASN A 20 0.15 -13.02 -5.28
CA ASN A 20 0.87 -13.26 -6.52
C ASN A 20 2.01 -12.23 -6.63
N THR A 21 3.25 -12.69 -6.48
CA THR A 21 4.45 -11.85 -6.59
C THR A 21 5.38 -12.42 -7.64
N SER A 22 6.07 -11.54 -8.36
CA SER A 22 7.17 -11.94 -9.23
C SER A 22 8.42 -12.16 -8.38
N ALA A 23 9.27 -13.13 -8.76
CA ALA A 23 10.56 -13.31 -8.13
C ALA A 23 11.40 -12.01 -8.28
N PRO A 24 12.04 -11.52 -7.20
CA PRO A 24 12.84 -10.31 -7.28
C PRO A 24 14.02 -10.53 -8.23
N LYS A 25 14.16 -9.65 -9.22
CA LYS A 25 15.31 -9.67 -10.15
C LYS A 25 16.59 -9.11 -9.52
N VAL A 26 16.43 -8.24 -8.53
CA VAL A 26 17.51 -7.58 -7.77
C VAL A 26 17.07 -7.52 -6.30
N ALA A 27 18.00 -7.71 -5.38
CA ALA A 27 17.73 -7.55 -3.95
C ALA A 27 17.45 -6.06 -3.63
N LEU A 28 16.52 -5.81 -2.72
CA LEU A 28 16.23 -4.45 -2.28
C LEU A 28 17.40 -3.89 -1.47
N GLU A 29 18.06 -2.85 -1.97
CA GLU A 29 19.17 -2.18 -1.29
C GLU A 29 18.64 -1.35 -0.10
N LYS A 30 19.07 -1.64 1.12
CA LYS A 30 18.48 -1.04 2.34
C LYS A 30 18.96 0.38 2.62
N GLU A 31 20.15 0.68 2.14
CA GLU A 31 20.86 1.95 2.32
C GLU A 31 20.61 2.93 1.17
N ALA A 32 19.95 2.49 0.09
CA ALA A 32 19.57 3.35 -1.02
C ALA A 32 18.48 4.35 -0.62
N GLN A 33 18.36 5.44 -1.39
CA GLN A 33 17.27 6.40 -1.25
C GLN A 33 16.02 5.85 -1.93
N TRP A 34 14.97 5.65 -1.14
CA TRP A 34 13.68 5.15 -1.60
C TRP A 34 12.62 6.24 -1.56
N ALA A 35 11.77 6.26 -2.59
CA ALA A 35 10.61 7.13 -2.68
C ALA A 35 9.33 6.29 -2.53
N LEU A 36 8.44 6.70 -1.62
CA LEU A 36 7.07 6.21 -1.55
C LEU A 36 6.15 7.17 -2.30
N LEU A 37 5.70 6.73 -3.47
CA LEU A 37 4.73 7.44 -4.30
C LEU A 37 3.30 7.20 -3.77
N PRO A 38 2.34 8.08 -4.11
CA PRO A 38 0.95 7.93 -3.68
C PRO A 38 0.32 6.59 -4.12
N ILE A 39 -0.48 6.00 -3.24
CA ILE A 39 -1.28 4.81 -3.54
C ILE A 39 -2.68 5.25 -3.99
N LEU A 40 -3.00 5.00 -5.25
CA LEU A 40 -4.31 5.30 -5.82
C LEU A 40 -5.42 4.49 -5.14
N ASN A 41 -6.46 5.18 -4.68
CA ASN A 41 -7.57 4.55 -3.98
C ASN A 41 -8.67 4.16 -4.98
N GLN A 42 -8.73 2.87 -5.33
CA GLN A 42 -9.75 2.33 -6.23
C GLN A 42 -10.99 1.84 -5.48
N THR A 43 -11.31 2.44 -4.33
CA THR A 43 -12.43 2.05 -3.48
C THR A 43 -13.26 3.27 -3.09
N GLU A 44 -14.51 3.05 -2.71
CA GLU A 44 -15.38 4.09 -2.15
C GLU A 44 -14.99 4.47 -0.70
N THR A 45 -14.01 3.77 -0.10
CA THR A 45 -13.59 4.03 1.27
C THR A 45 -12.73 5.28 1.32
N PRO A 46 -13.14 6.35 2.02
CA PRO A 46 -12.36 7.57 2.10
C PRO A 46 -11.00 7.29 2.77
N GLN A 47 -9.96 7.93 2.25
CA GLN A 47 -8.59 7.86 2.78
C GLN A 47 -7.95 6.46 2.81
N ALA A 48 -8.50 5.47 2.09
CA ALA A 48 -7.89 4.14 2.05
C ALA A 48 -6.46 4.15 1.49
N GLY A 49 -6.18 5.01 0.50
CA GLY A 49 -4.83 5.25 -0.03
C GLY A 49 -3.86 5.73 1.04
N LEU A 50 -4.21 6.82 1.76
CA LEU A 50 -3.38 7.37 2.85
C LEU A 50 -3.10 6.36 3.97
N ARG A 51 -4.08 5.51 4.30
CA ARG A 51 -3.91 4.43 5.29
C ARG A 51 -2.97 3.35 4.78
N ALA A 52 -3.13 2.95 3.51
CA ALA A 52 -2.23 1.99 2.88
C ALA A 52 -0.79 2.51 2.83
N GLU A 53 -0.58 3.79 2.52
CA GLU A 53 0.73 4.44 2.51
C GLU A 53 1.39 4.43 3.90
N ALA A 54 0.63 4.77 4.95
CA ALA A 54 1.13 4.76 6.33
C ALA A 54 1.57 3.34 6.76
N LEU A 55 0.79 2.32 6.40
CA LEU A 55 1.14 0.92 6.68
C LEU A 55 2.37 0.47 5.89
N MET A 56 2.45 0.85 4.61
CA MET A 56 3.59 0.54 3.74
C MET A 56 4.88 1.17 4.26
N GLU A 57 4.85 2.43 4.68
CA GLU A 57 6.03 3.05 5.28
C GLU A 57 6.50 2.30 6.53
N ALA A 58 5.58 1.99 7.45
CA ALA A 58 5.93 1.25 8.66
C ALA A 58 6.55 -0.12 8.32
N SER A 59 5.97 -0.82 7.33
CA SER A 59 6.49 -2.11 6.85
C SER A 59 7.90 -1.99 6.26
N LEU A 60 8.13 -1.01 5.37
CA LEU A 60 9.42 -0.78 4.72
C LEU A 60 10.51 -0.40 5.73
N ARG A 61 10.20 0.49 6.69
CA ARG A 61 11.14 0.86 7.76
C ARG A 61 11.47 -0.35 8.63
N ASN A 62 10.48 -1.15 9.01
CA ASN A 62 10.69 -2.39 9.76
C ASN A 62 11.54 -3.42 8.99
N ALA A 63 11.48 -3.41 7.65
CA ALA A 63 12.33 -4.24 6.80
C ALA A 63 13.79 -3.75 6.68
N GLY A 64 14.10 -2.57 7.24
CA GLY A 64 15.44 -1.99 7.31
C GLY A 64 15.70 -0.87 6.29
N ILE A 65 14.68 -0.42 5.55
CA ILE A 65 14.81 0.75 4.67
C ILE A 65 14.88 2.01 5.54
N SER A 66 16.07 2.61 5.62
CA SER A 66 16.31 3.77 6.49
C SER A 66 15.98 5.10 5.81
N GLN A 67 16.34 5.24 4.53
CA GLN A 67 16.15 6.45 3.72
C GLN A 67 14.88 6.34 2.87
N LEU A 68 13.71 6.55 3.49
CA LEU A 68 12.42 6.58 2.80
C LEU A 68 11.83 7.99 2.81
N GLN A 69 11.62 8.55 1.62
CA GLN A 69 10.95 9.84 1.40
C GLN A 69 9.54 9.64 0.85
N ARG A 70 8.54 10.30 1.45
CA ARG A 70 7.20 10.39 0.85
C ARG A 70 7.13 11.52 -0.16
N TYR A 71 6.32 11.31 -1.19
CA TYR A 71 5.93 12.40 -2.08
C TYR A 71 5.31 13.56 -1.26
N PRO A 72 5.85 14.79 -1.34
CA PRO A 72 5.45 15.89 -0.48
C PRO A 72 4.04 16.37 -0.81
N ALA A 73 3.16 16.28 0.20
CA ALA A 73 1.74 16.63 0.16
C ALA A 73 1.41 18.13 -0.11
N ARG A 74 2.35 18.97 -0.58
CA ARG A 74 2.01 20.34 -1.02
C ARG A 74 1.12 20.35 -2.28
N LEU A 75 0.89 19.20 -2.90
CA LEU A 75 -0.13 18.94 -3.92
C LEU A 75 -1.44 18.34 -3.37
N ASN A 76 -1.57 18.16 -2.05
CA ASN A 76 -2.73 17.51 -1.43
C ASN A 76 -3.70 18.58 -0.90
N GLN A 77 -4.23 19.42 -1.80
CA GLN A 77 -5.54 20.00 -1.53
C GLN A 77 -6.51 18.83 -1.62
N GLU A 78 -7.26 18.57 -0.55
CA GLU A 78 -8.36 17.60 -0.52
C GLU A 78 -9.40 17.98 -1.58
N THR A 79 -9.09 17.74 -2.85
CA THR A 79 -10.05 17.86 -3.92
C THR A 79 -10.86 16.60 -3.86
N LEU A 80 -12.03 16.70 -3.26
CA LEU A 80 -13.18 15.78 -3.28
C LEU A 80 -13.55 15.22 -4.68
N PHE A 81 -12.79 15.53 -5.72
CA PHE A 81 -13.06 15.23 -7.11
C PHE A 81 -11.91 14.40 -7.69
N GLU A 82 -12.25 13.20 -8.14
CA GLU A 82 -11.40 12.15 -8.70
C GLU A 82 -10.49 12.52 -9.90
N PRO A 83 -10.65 13.64 -10.66
CA PRO A 83 -9.71 13.97 -11.73
C PRO A 83 -8.29 14.31 -11.25
N ALA A 84 -8.09 14.63 -9.97
CA ALA A 84 -6.78 15.01 -9.43
C ALA A 84 -5.83 13.81 -9.27
N GLU A 85 -6.34 12.60 -8.99
CA GLU A 85 -5.49 11.48 -8.57
C GLU A 85 -4.55 10.97 -9.68
N ARG A 86 -5.02 10.88 -10.93
CA ARG A 86 -4.18 10.47 -12.07
C ARG A 86 -3.05 11.46 -12.33
N LYS A 87 -3.36 12.75 -12.33
CA LYS A 87 -2.34 13.80 -12.50
C LYS A 87 -1.31 13.77 -11.36
N ILE A 88 -1.76 13.54 -10.13
CA ILE A 88 -0.86 13.39 -8.97
C ILE A 88 0.07 12.19 -9.13
N ALA A 89 -0.43 11.06 -9.63
CA ALA A 89 0.42 9.90 -9.89
C ALA A 89 1.51 10.19 -10.93
N ASP A 90 1.15 10.89 -12.00
CA ASP A 90 2.11 11.31 -13.04
C ASP A 90 3.15 12.31 -12.49
N ASP A 91 2.71 13.32 -11.73
CA ASP A 91 3.59 14.31 -11.11
C ASP A 91 4.52 13.65 -10.06
N ALA A 92 4.01 12.69 -9.29
CA ALA A 92 4.81 11.92 -8.33
C ALA A 92 5.85 11.03 -9.01
N LYS A 93 5.50 10.45 -10.16
CA LYS A 93 6.44 9.69 -10.97
C LYS A 93 7.55 10.58 -11.53
N ALA A 94 7.20 11.78 -12.03
CA ALA A 94 8.18 12.75 -12.52
C ALA A 94 9.09 13.29 -11.41
N TRP A 95 8.59 13.38 -10.17
CA TRP A 95 9.41 13.76 -9.02
C TRP A 95 10.44 12.69 -8.62
N ALA A 96 10.12 11.41 -8.82
CA ALA A 96 10.96 10.29 -8.40
C ALA A 96 12.00 9.87 -9.46
N SER A 97 11.92 10.42 -10.68
CA SER A 97 12.87 10.20 -11.78
C SER A 97 13.97 11.25 -11.81
#